data_AF-A0A966WIP6-F1
#
_entry.id   AF-A0A966WIP6-F1
#
_cell.length_a   1.000
_cell.length_b   1.000
_cell.length_c   1.000
_cell.angle_alpha   90.00
_cell.angle_beta   90.00
_cell.angle_gamma   90.00
#
_symmetry.space_group_name_H-M   'P 1'
#
loop_
_entity.id
_entity.type
_entity.pdbx_description
1 polymer ?
#
loop_
_entity_poly.entity_id
_entity_poly.type
_entity_poly.pdbx_seq_one_letter_code
_entity_poly.pdbx_strand_id
1 'polypeptide(L)'
;MAKKSGRDKDAFLKLLPHVSTALPEYFRALAVAHHSIEQKNMFNQPQGIRQSTGLTSSLNLLMVAMVNDRVIGVNADLAKFIDALRVLVLKWYSFGNDLKACVYFGYYYYTHKSASEHEVRQQLDAIRFLVDESSNVSEDPTLLQLLKPPNSRRWYAAENHIGDKLYPLRVNIGDFARVDLPRPGYQVSFKASQMYDLRVPISFTDQELERPRIGNGKAIVSCPSCGQKCRIDVYKRMEIKCPTCQRVWTQSA
;
A
#
# COMPACT_ATOMS: atom_id res chain seq x y z
N MET A 1 -13.35 -4.18 -17.45
CA MET A 1 -12.10 -4.28 -16.65
C MET A 1 -11.54 -5.71 -16.58
N ALA A 2 -12.33 -6.78 -16.77
CA ALA A 2 -11.87 -8.18 -16.65
C ALA A 2 -10.71 -8.61 -17.59
N LYS A 3 -10.68 -8.14 -18.85
CA LYS A 3 -9.66 -8.51 -19.86
C LYS A 3 -8.22 -8.06 -19.53
N LYS A 4 -8.07 -7.05 -18.66
CA LYS A 4 -6.76 -6.49 -18.26
C LYS A 4 -6.16 -7.25 -17.06
N SER A 5 -7.02 -7.73 -16.15
CA SER A 5 -6.62 -8.52 -14.98
C SER A 5 -5.98 -9.87 -15.39
N GLY A 6 -6.52 -10.55 -16.41
CA GLY A 6 -5.94 -11.80 -16.92
C GLY A 6 -4.52 -11.64 -17.46
N ARG A 7 -4.28 -10.63 -18.32
CA ARG A 7 -2.94 -10.35 -18.87
C ARG A 7 -1.93 -9.97 -17.80
N ASP A 8 -2.34 -9.17 -16.81
CA ASP A 8 -1.49 -8.79 -15.68
C ASP A 8 -1.14 -9.99 -14.80
N LYS A 9 -2.06 -10.94 -14.64
CA LYS A 9 -1.83 -12.19 -13.90
C LYS A 9 -0.83 -13.07 -14.64
N ASP A 10 -1.00 -13.26 -15.95
CA ASP A 10 -0.08 -14.06 -16.76
C ASP A 10 1.34 -13.44 -16.77
N ALA A 11 1.42 -12.10 -16.88
CA ALA A 11 2.68 -11.39 -16.78
C ALA A 11 3.32 -11.53 -15.38
N PHE A 12 2.53 -11.50 -14.31
CA PHE A 12 3.00 -11.71 -12.95
C PHE A 12 3.57 -13.12 -12.76
N LEU A 13 2.84 -14.15 -13.19
CA LEU A 13 3.30 -15.54 -13.09
C LEU A 13 4.60 -15.78 -13.89
N LYS A 14 4.74 -15.11 -15.03
CA LYS A 14 5.91 -15.26 -15.91
C LYS A 14 7.14 -14.48 -15.41
N LEU A 15 6.95 -13.24 -14.98
CA LEU A 15 8.05 -12.34 -14.59
C LEU A 15 8.50 -12.54 -13.14
N LEU A 16 7.64 -13.12 -12.29
CA LEU A 16 7.88 -13.31 -10.87
C LEU A 16 7.64 -14.78 -10.46
N PRO A 17 8.39 -15.75 -11.01
CA PRO A 17 8.14 -17.17 -10.79
C PRO A 17 8.34 -17.62 -9.34
N HIS A 18 9.36 -17.11 -8.64
CA HIS A 18 9.61 -17.49 -7.25
C HIS A 18 8.55 -16.89 -6.33
N VAL A 19 8.23 -15.61 -6.52
CA VAL A 19 7.19 -14.91 -5.76
C VAL A 19 5.83 -15.55 -6.01
N SER A 20 5.51 -15.90 -7.25
CA SER A 20 4.26 -16.59 -7.59
C SER A 20 4.12 -17.94 -6.89
N THR A 21 5.24 -18.59 -6.56
CA THR A 21 5.27 -19.85 -5.82
C THR A 21 5.13 -19.64 -4.31
N ALA A 22 5.76 -18.61 -3.74
CA ALA A 22 5.78 -18.36 -2.30
C ALA A 22 4.53 -17.58 -1.78
N LEU A 23 3.99 -16.69 -2.61
CA LEU A 23 2.91 -15.77 -2.22
C LEU A 23 1.59 -16.46 -1.82
N PRO A 24 1.15 -17.59 -2.43
CA PRO A 24 -0.04 -18.31 -1.99
C PRO A 24 0.03 -18.76 -0.53
N GLU A 25 1.18 -19.28 -0.09
CA GLU A 25 1.36 -19.78 1.26
C GLU A 25 1.38 -18.64 2.29
N TYR A 26 2.02 -17.53 1.94
CA TYR A 26 1.97 -16.32 2.76
C TYR A 26 0.53 -15.77 2.87
N PHE A 27 -0.22 -15.74 1.77
CA PHE A 27 -1.62 -15.35 1.77
C PHE A 27 -2.48 -16.25 2.65
N ARG A 28 -2.24 -17.57 2.58
CA ARG A 28 -2.92 -18.56 3.41
C ARG A 28 -2.64 -18.32 4.89
N ALA A 29 -1.37 -18.09 5.26
CA ALA A 29 -0.98 -17.81 6.65
C ALA A 29 -1.66 -16.53 7.18
N LEU A 30 -1.72 -15.46 6.38
CA LEU A 30 -2.44 -14.23 6.73
C LEU A 30 -3.94 -14.48 6.95
N ALA A 31 -4.59 -15.27 6.09
CA ALA A 31 -6.01 -15.58 6.23
C ALA A 31 -6.31 -16.44 7.48
N VAL A 32 -5.43 -17.39 7.82
CA VAL A 32 -5.56 -18.19 9.05
C VAL A 32 -5.36 -17.30 10.30
N ALA A 33 -4.41 -16.37 10.24
CA ALA A 33 -4.18 -15.44 11.32
C ALA A 33 -5.37 -14.47 11.50
N HIS A 34 -5.99 -14.02 10.41
CA HIS A 34 -7.28 -13.31 10.45
C HIS A 34 -8.35 -14.09 11.20
N HIS A 35 -8.53 -15.36 10.84
CA HIS A 35 -9.55 -16.18 11.48
C HIS A 35 -9.25 -16.41 12.97
N SER A 36 -7.98 -16.52 13.34
CA SER A 36 -7.55 -16.71 14.73
C SER A 36 -7.88 -15.48 15.60
N ILE A 37 -7.73 -14.26 15.08
CA ILE A 37 -8.09 -13.05 15.82
C ILE A 37 -9.61 -12.81 15.89
N GLU A 38 -10.37 -13.33 14.94
CA GLU A 38 -11.84 -13.31 14.98
C GLU A 38 -12.41 -14.30 16.02
N GLN A 39 -11.69 -15.38 16.32
CA GLN A 39 -12.11 -16.35 17.31
C GLN A 39 -12.04 -15.74 18.72
N LYS A 40 -13.22 -15.54 19.31
CA LYS A 40 -13.37 -15.10 20.69
C LYS A 40 -13.53 -16.30 21.63
N ASN A 41 -13.00 -16.20 22.84
CA ASN A 41 -13.26 -17.17 23.91
C ASN A 41 -14.68 -16.97 24.47
N MET A 42 -15.10 -17.83 25.40
CA MET A 42 -16.43 -17.75 26.05
C MET A 42 -16.68 -16.43 26.79
N PHE A 43 -15.63 -15.62 27.04
CA PHE A 43 -15.69 -14.30 27.66
C PHE A 43 -15.59 -13.16 26.64
N ASN A 44 -15.80 -13.45 25.35
CA ASN A 44 -15.78 -12.50 24.26
C ASN A 44 -14.40 -11.82 24.01
N GLN A 45 -13.32 -12.40 24.52
CA GLN A 45 -11.95 -11.92 24.32
C GLN A 45 -11.28 -12.67 23.16
N PRO A 46 -10.47 -12.01 22.31
CA PRO A 46 -9.78 -12.68 21.21
C PRO A 46 -8.79 -13.72 21.73
N GLN A 47 -8.78 -14.92 21.15
CA GLN A 47 -7.92 -16.04 21.59
C GLN A 47 -6.42 -15.87 21.25
N GLY A 48 -6.05 -14.74 20.63
CA GLY A 48 -4.71 -14.48 20.16
C GLY A 48 -4.39 -15.23 18.85
N ILE A 49 -3.29 -14.84 18.22
CA ILE A 49 -2.80 -15.49 17.00
C ILE A 49 -2.13 -16.80 17.42
N ARG A 50 -2.56 -17.94 16.85
CA ARG A 50 -1.88 -19.22 17.09
C ARG A 50 -0.40 -19.10 16.67
N GLN A 51 0.52 -19.51 17.54
CA GLN A 51 1.98 -19.49 17.26
C GLN A 51 2.36 -20.34 16.03
N SER A 52 1.49 -21.26 15.58
CA SER A 52 1.70 -22.15 14.44
C SER A 52 1.08 -21.68 13.12
N THR A 53 0.73 -20.40 12.96
CA THR A 53 0.15 -19.88 11.71
C THR A 53 1.06 -20.02 10.49
N GLY A 54 2.35 -20.30 10.67
CA GLY A 54 3.35 -20.38 9.59
C GLY A 54 3.67 -19.01 9.00
N LEU A 55 3.21 -17.92 9.63
CA LEU A 55 3.35 -16.56 9.10
C LEU A 55 4.82 -16.15 8.98
N THR A 56 5.64 -16.39 10.00
CA THR A 56 7.08 -16.11 9.97
C THR A 56 7.80 -16.90 8.88
N SER A 57 7.56 -18.20 8.79
CA SER A 57 8.21 -19.06 7.80
C SER A 57 7.81 -18.69 6.36
N SER A 58 6.52 -18.44 6.13
CA SER A 58 6.02 -18.03 4.82
C SER A 58 6.47 -16.62 4.43
N LEU A 59 6.62 -15.70 5.39
CA LEU A 59 7.23 -14.39 5.19
C LEU A 59 8.69 -14.53 4.75
N ASN A 60 9.48 -15.37 5.42
CA ASN A 60 10.87 -15.62 5.05
C ASN A 60 10.98 -16.15 3.61
N LEU A 61 10.21 -17.18 3.27
CA LEU A 61 10.16 -17.74 1.91
C LEU A 61 9.79 -16.69 0.86
N LEU A 62 8.79 -15.84 1.15
CA LEU A 62 8.40 -14.77 0.25
C LEU A 62 9.50 -13.72 0.08
N MET A 63 10.19 -13.34 1.16
CA MET A 63 11.26 -12.36 1.11
C MET A 63 12.47 -12.88 0.32
N VAL A 64 12.84 -14.17 0.45
CA VAL A 64 13.85 -14.82 -0.42
C VAL A 64 13.40 -14.76 -1.88
N ALA A 65 12.16 -15.14 -2.16
CA ALA A 65 11.60 -15.12 -3.50
C ALA A 65 11.60 -13.72 -4.13
N MET A 66 11.32 -12.68 -3.34
CA MET A 66 11.36 -11.28 -3.78
C MET A 66 12.76 -10.86 -4.24
N VAL A 67 13.81 -11.30 -3.55
CA VAL A 67 15.20 -11.01 -3.92
C VAL A 67 15.61 -11.80 -5.16
N ASN A 68 15.22 -13.07 -5.25
CA ASN A 68 15.54 -13.93 -6.40
C ASN A 68 14.87 -13.44 -7.70
N ASP A 69 13.61 -12.98 -7.61
CA ASP A 69 12.90 -12.37 -8.73
C ASP A 69 13.27 -10.88 -8.94
N ARG A 70 14.23 -10.36 -8.17
CA ARG A 70 14.72 -8.97 -8.27
C ARG A 70 13.61 -7.92 -8.12
N VAL A 71 12.56 -8.24 -7.36
CA VAL A 71 11.53 -7.28 -6.92
C VAL A 71 12.18 -6.20 -6.06
N ILE A 72 13.14 -6.62 -5.24
CA ILE A 72 13.88 -5.77 -4.32
C ILE A 72 15.32 -6.29 -4.20
N GLY A 73 16.28 -5.38 -4.01
CA GLY A 73 17.66 -5.76 -3.73
C GLY A 73 17.83 -6.17 -2.27
N VAL A 74 18.76 -7.10 -2.00
CA VAL A 74 19.05 -7.61 -0.65
C VAL A 74 19.51 -6.52 0.34
N ASN A 75 20.14 -5.47 -0.18
CA ASN A 75 20.61 -4.32 0.58
C ASN A 75 19.56 -3.21 0.75
N ALA A 76 18.31 -3.44 0.32
CA ALA A 76 17.26 -2.44 0.49
C ALA A 76 16.93 -2.23 1.97
N ASP A 77 16.56 -0.99 2.29
CA ASP A 77 16.12 -0.63 3.63
C ASP A 77 14.79 -1.33 3.99
N LEU A 78 14.54 -1.42 5.30
CA LEU A 78 13.33 -2.03 5.86
C LEU A 78 12.03 -1.45 5.27
N ALA A 79 12.01 -0.14 5.02
CA ALA A 79 10.82 0.54 4.52
C ALA A 79 10.49 0.11 3.09
N LYS A 80 11.50 -0.03 2.23
CA LYS A 80 11.35 -0.54 0.86
C LYS A 80 10.89 -1.99 0.85
N PHE A 81 11.38 -2.83 1.77
CA PHE A 81 10.92 -4.22 1.88
C PHE A 81 9.46 -4.32 2.27
N ILE A 82 9.02 -3.55 3.26
CA ILE A 82 7.61 -3.51 3.68
C ILE A 82 6.74 -2.96 2.54
N ASP A 83 7.20 -1.95 1.81
CA ASP A 83 6.46 -1.41 0.66
C ASP A 83 6.33 -2.44 -0.47
N ALA A 84 7.40 -3.17 -0.77
CA ALA A 84 7.39 -4.25 -1.76
C ALA A 84 6.46 -5.41 -1.35
N LEU A 85 6.47 -5.82 -0.07
CA LEU A 85 5.52 -6.80 0.46
C LEU A 85 4.07 -6.33 0.29
N ARG A 86 3.79 -5.07 0.63
CA ARG A 86 2.46 -4.47 0.48
C ARG A 86 2.00 -4.49 -0.98
N VAL A 87 2.88 -4.11 -1.91
CA VAL A 87 2.61 -4.15 -3.37
C VAL A 87 2.27 -5.56 -3.83
N LEU A 88 3.05 -6.56 -3.41
CA LEU A 88 2.82 -7.95 -3.82
C LEU A 88 1.51 -8.49 -3.26
N VAL A 89 1.21 -8.23 -1.98
CA VAL A 89 -0.05 -8.64 -1.35
C VAL A 89 -1.24 -8.04 -2.07
N LEU A 90 -1.14 -6.75 -2.41
CA LEU A 90 -2.14 -6.03 -3.18
C LEU A 90 -2.34 -6.57 -4.60
N LYS A 91 -1.23 -6.84 -5.28
CA LYS A 91 -1.26 -7.35 -6.65
C LYS A 91 -1.91 -8.73 -6.67
N TRP A 92 -1.55 -9.58 -5.72
CA TRP A 92 -2.16 -10.90 -5.55
C TRP A 92 -3.66 -10.82 -5.28
N TYR A 93 -4.09 -9.94 -4.39
CA TYR A 93 -5.52 -9.69 -4.16
C TYR A 93 -6.25 -9.23 -5.42
N SER A 94 -5.63 -8.38 -6.24
CA SER A 94 -6.22 -7.89 -7.50
C SER A 94 -6.50 -9.01 -8.53
N PHE A 95 -5.94 -10.20 -8.33
CA PHE A 95 -6.23 -11.40 -9.12
C PHE A 95 -7.40 -12.23 -8.59
N GLY A 96 -8.13 -11.74 -7.59
CA GLY A 96 -9.32 -12.38 -7.02
C GLY A 96 -9.06 -13.27 -5.79
N ASN A 97 -7.92 -13.10 -5.12
CA ASN A 97 -7.56 -13.86 -3.91
C ASN A 97 -8.25 -13.31 -2.63
N ASP A 98 -8.17 -14.05 -1.52
CA ASP A 98 -8.95 -13.79 -0.30
C ASP A 98 -8.70 -12.41 0.33
N LEU A 99 -9.77 -11.63 0.51
CA LEU A 99 -9.74 -10.32 1.19
C LEU A 99 -9.27 -10.43 2.65
N LYS A 100 -9.53 -11.53 3.36
CA LYS A 100 -9.15 -11.71 4.77
C LYS A 100 -7.65 -11.61 4.99
N ALA A 101 -6.87 -12.15 4.05
CA ALA A 101 -5.41 -12.06 4.08
C ALA A 101 -4.94 -10.59 4.00
N CYS A 102 -5.57 -9.81 3.11
CA CYS A 102 -5.33 -8.37 2.96
C CYS A 102 -5.71 -7.57 4.21
N VAL A 103 -6.86 -7.90 4.83
CA VAL A 103 -7.31 -7.26 6.07
C VAL A 103 -6.33 -7.53 7.20
N TYR A 104 -5.90 -8.78 7.37
CA TYR A 104 -4.93 -9.13 8.40
C TYR A 104 -3.55 -8.52 8.13
N PHE A 105 -3.10 -8.47 6.88
CA PHE A 105 -1.88 -7.74 6.52
C PHE A 105 -1.96 -6.28 6.97
N GLY A 106 -3.07 -5.61 6.68
CA GLY A 106 -3.30 -4.23 7.13
C GLY A 106 -3.31 -4.10 8.65
N TYR A 107 -4.01 -4.99 9.35
CA TYR A 107 -4.01 -5.03 10.81
C TYR A 107 -2.58 -5.19 11.38
N TYR A 108 -1.83 -6.19 10.93
CA TYR A 108 -0.52 -6.51 11.48
C TYR A 108 0.51 -5.42 11.17
N TYR A 109 0.65 -5.02 9.91
CA TYR A 109 1.69 -4.06 9.50
C TYR A 109 1.34 -2.61 9.84
N TYR A 110 0.06 -2.27 10.02
CA TYR A 110 -0.35 -0.88 10.29
C TYR A 110 -0.69 -0.62 11.76
N THR A 111 -1.33 -1.58 12.44
CA THR A 111 -1.66 -1.42 13.87
C THR A 111 -0.50 -1.86 14.77
N HIS A 112 0.20 -2.94 14.41
CA HIS A 112 1.34 -3.47 15.18
C HIS A 112 2.68 -3.15 14.52
N LYS A 113 2.84 -1.91 14.07
CA LYS A 113 3.97 -1.48 13.24
C LYS A 113 5.33 -1.85 13.82
N SER A 114 5.59 -1.54 15.09
CA SER A 114 6.87 -1.83 15.75
C SER A 114 7.20 -3.32 15.78
N ALA A 115 6.21 -4.17 16.06
CA ALA A 115 6.37 -5.62 16.05
C ALA A 115 6.62 -6.15 14.64
N SER A 116 5.83 -5.69 13.65
CA SER A 116 5.99 -6.12 12.26
C SER A 116 7.32 -5.68 11.64
N GLU A 117 7.79 -4.47 11.97
CA GLU A 117 9.10 -3.96 11.53
C GLU A 117 10.25 -4.74 12.17
N HIS A 118 10.11 -5.15 13.43
CA HIS A 118 11.10 -5.97 14.12
C HIS A 118 11.20 -7.37 13.48
N GLU A 119 10.06 -8.01 13.22
CA GLU A 119 10.00 -9.31 12.55
C GLU A 119 10.67 -9.26 11.17
N VAL A 120 10.28 -8.30 10.32
CA VAL A 120 10.88 -8.16 8.98
C VAL A 120 12.38 -7.90 9.09
N ARG A 121 12.83 -7.10 10.05
CA ARG A 121 14.28 -6.85 10.24
C ARG A 121 15.03 -8.14 10.57
N GLN A 122 14.52 -8.96 11.50
CA GLN A 122 15.15 -10.25 11.82
C GLN A 122 15.22 -11.16 10.59
N GLN A 123 14.13 -11.24 9.82
CA GLN A 123 14.11 -12.05 8.60
C GLN A 123 15.06 -11.50 7.53
N LEU A 124 15.20 -10.18 7.39
CA LEU A 124 16.16 -9.58 6.46
C LEU A 124 17.60 -9.96 6.77
N ASP A 125 17.97 -9.91 8.05
CA ASP A 125 19.31 -10.29 8.48
C ASP A 125 19.58 -11.78 8.20
N ALA A 126 18.58 -12.64 8.38
CA ALA A 126 18.69 -14.07 8.04
C ALA A 126 18.81 -14.31 6.53
N ILE A 127 18.04 -13.59 5.71
CA ILE A 127 17.97 -13.81 4.26
C ILE A 127 19.24 -13.36 3.55
N ARG A 128 19.96 -12.36 4.07
CA ARG A 128 21.26 -11.91 3.52
C ARG A 128 22.25 -13.05 3.32
N PHE A 129 22.20 -14.09 4.14
CA PHE A 129 23.08 -15.26 4.02
C PHE A 129 22.60 -16.28 2.97
N LEU A 130 21.36 -16.16 2.48
CA LEU A 130 20.69 -17.13 1.62
C LEU A 130 20.55 -16.68 0.16
N VAL A 131 20.80 -15.39 -0.13
CA VAL A 131 20.59 -14.78 -1.44
C VAL A 131 21.84 -14.06 -1.90
N ASP A 132 21.98 -13.88 -3.23
CA ASP A 132 23.13 -13.23 -3.84
C ASP A 132 23.25 -11.76 -3.38
N GLU A 133 24.38 -11.41 -2.76
CA GLU A 133 24.69 -10.05 -2.28
C GLU A 133 24.71 -9.01 -3.41
N SER A 134 24.93 -9.46 -4.65
CA SER A 134 24.93 -8.61 -5.84
C SER A 134 23.54 -8.43 -6.47
N SER A 135 22.49 -9.02 -5.88
CA SER A 135 21.12 -8.92 -6.40
C SER A 135 20.61 -7.47 -6.34
N ASN A 136 20.49 -6.88 -7.52
CA ASN A 136 19.92 -5.55 -7.74
C ASN A 136 18.45 -5.64 -8.17
N VAL A 137 17.70 -4.57 -7.91
CA VAL A 137 16.32 -4.42 -8.39
C VAL A 137 16.30 -4.52 -9.91
N SER A 138 15.32 -5.23 -10.46
CA SER A 138 15.15 -5.35 -11.90
C SER A 138 14.85 -4.00 -12.56
N GLU A 139 15.51 -3.73 -13.69
CA GLU A 139 15.27 -2.56 -14.53
C GLU A 139 14.23 -2.82 -15.64
N ASP A 140 13.65 -4.03 -15.70
CA ASP A 140 12.64 -4.36 -16.71
C ASP A 140 11.42 -3.42 -16.58
N PRO A 141 11.12 -2.59 -17.60
CA PRO A 141 10.03 -1.62 -17.54
C PRO A 141 8.66 -2.29 -17.37
N THR A 142 8.49 -3.52 -17.85
CA THR A 142 7.26 -4.30 -17.71
C THR A 142 7.05 -4.69 -16.26
N LEU A 143 8.11 -5.18 -15.61
CA LEU A 143 8.07 -5.56 -14.21
C LEU A 143 7.90 -4.34 -13.30
N LEU A 144 8.62 -3.25 -13.57
CA LEU A 144 8.49 -1.98 -12.86
C LEU A 144 7.07 -1.41 -12.99
N GLN A 145 6.44 -1.55 -14.16
CA GLN A 145 5.05 -1.15 -14.36
C GLN A 145 4.07 -2.06 -13.61
N LEU A 146 4.33 -3.37 -13.59
CA LEU A 146 3.51 -4.37 -12.90
C LEU A 146 3.51 -4.17 -11.38
N LEU A 147 4.67 -3.84 -10.82
CA LEU A 147 4.93 -3.63 -9.40
C LEU A 147 4.75 -2.17 -8.97
N LYS A 148 4.43 -1.27 -9.89
CA LYS A 148 4.31 0.15 -9.55
C LYS A 148 3.26 0.33 -8.45
N PRO A 149 3.66 0.74 -7.23
CA PRO A 149 2.68 0.99 -6.19
C PRO A 149 1.75 2.12 -6.65
N PRO A 150 0.48 2.10 -6.26
CA PRO A 150 -0.41 3.25 -6.44
C PRO A 150 0.00 4.44 -5.56
N ASN A 151 1.12 4.37 -4.82
CA ASN A 151 1.70 5.44 -3.99
C ASN A 151 1.96 6.71 -4.81
N SER A 152 0.92 7.50 -4.97
CA SER A 152 1.01 8.86 -5.43
C SER A 152 1.60 9.70 -4.29
N ARG A 153 2.48 10.64 -4.60
CA ARG A 153 2.84 11.74 -3.68
C ARG A 153 1.96 12.97 -3.89
N ARG A 154 0.80 12.76 -4.50
CA ARG A 154 -0.02 13.83 -5.08
C ARG A 154 -1.37 13.79 -4.38
N TRP A 155 -1.38 14.20 -3.12
CA TRP A 155 -2.57 14.21 -2.28
C TRP A 155 -3.19 15.59 -2.21
N TYR A 156 -4.47 15.64 -1.90
CA TYR A 156 -5.16 16.86 -1.54
C TYR A 156 -6.05 16.66 -0.31
N ALA A 157 -6.19 17.70 0.50
CA ALA A 157 -7.19 17.76 1.57
C ALA A 157 -8.44 18.51 1.08
N ALA A 158 -9.60 17.97 1.40
CA ALA A 158 -10.91 18.63 1.28
C ALA A 158 -11.52 18.78 2.69
N GLU A 159 -12.71 19.38 2.78
CA GLU A 159 -13.39 19.64 4.05
C GLU A 159 -13.55 18.40 4.94
N ASN A 160 -13.89 17.24 4.35
CA ASN A 160 -14.24 16.02 5.08
C ASN A 160 -13.43 14.78 4.66
N HIS A 161 -12.45 14.92 3.77
CA HIS A 161 -11.63 13.78 3.33
C HIS A 161 -10.27 14.22 2.79
N ILE A 162 -9.36 13.26 2.66
CA ILE A 162 -8.12 13.38 1.90
C ILE A 162 -8.23 12.51 0.65
N GLY A 163 -7.75 12.99 -0.49
CA GLY A 163 -7.85 12.27 -1.76
C GLY A 163 -6.55 12.22 -2.53
N ASP A 164 -6.38 11.15 -3.29
CA ASP A 164 -5.32 11.06 -4.30
C ASP A 164 -5.76 11.90 -5.51
N LYS A 165 -4.87 12.73 -6.05
CA LYS A 165 -5.16 13.50 -7.26
C LYS A 165 -5.23 12.59 -8.48
N LEU A 166 -4.35 11.59 -8.58
CA LEU A 166 -4.23 10.73 -9.77
C LEU A 166 -5.19 9.55 -9.78
N TYR A 167 -5.73 9.18 -8.61
CA TYR A 167 -6.65 8.06 -8.46
C TYR A 167 -7.93 8.51 -7.78
N PRO A 168 -9.08 7.88 -8.06
CA PRO A 168 -10.37 8.26 -7.47
C PRO A 168 -10.50 7.75 -6.02
N LEU A 169 -9.43 7.88 -5.24
CA LEU A 169 -9.33 7.34 -3.89
C LEU A 169 -9.54 8.47 -2.88
N ARG A 170 -10.38 8.21 -1.87
CA ARG A 170 -10.80 9.17 -0.85
C ARG A 170 -10.83 8.50 0.51
N VAL A 171 -10.29 9.19 1.53
CA VAL A 171 -10.20 8.73 2.92
C VAL A 171 -10.91 9.74 3.80
N ASN A 172 -11.94 9.32 4.54
CA ASN A 172 -12.76 10.26 5.31
C ASN A 172 -12.02 10.81 6.52
N ILE A 173 -12.33 12.04 6.94
CA ILE A 173 -11.84 12.58 8.21
C ILE A 173 -12.46 11.77 9.36
N GLY A 174 -11.60 11.19 10.20
CA GLY A 174 -11.99 10.22 11.23
C GLY A 174 -11.58 8.77 10.91
N ASP A 175 -11.27 8.48 9.64
CA ASP A 175 -10.52 7.27 9.29
C ASP A 175 -9.07 7.35 9.81
N PHE A 176 -8.51 8.57 9.91
CA PHE A 176 -7.19 8.84 10.50
C PHE A 176 -7.17 8.59 12.02
N ALA A 177 -6.29 7.71 12.49
CA ALA A 177 -5.95 7.65 13.90
C ALA A 177 -4.96 8.79 14.24
N ARG A 178 -5.27 9.63 15.23
CA ARG A 178 -4.24 10.44 15.90
C ARG A 178 -3.33 9.44 16.62
N VAL A 179 -2.09 9.34 16.17
CA VAL A 179 -1.07 8.56 16.86
C VAL A 179 -0.42 9.51 17.84
N ASP A 180 -0.40 9.13 19.12
CA ASP A 180 0.07 9.94 20.25
C ASP A 180 1.60 10.21 20.27
N LEU A 181 2.29 10.22 19.12
CA LEU A 181 3.73 10.52 19.05
C LEU A 181 4.11 11.40 17.84
N PRO A 182 5.09 12.32 17.99
CA PRO A 182 5.34 13.41 17.07
C PRO A 182 6.24 12.94 15.91
N ARG A 183 5.66 12.25 14.93
CA ARG A 183 6.29 12.20 13.59
C ARG A 183 5.66 13.30 12.73
N PRO A 184 6.43 14.07 11.95
CA PRO A 184 5.88 15.05 11.02
C PRO A 184 5.24 14.32 9.84
N GLY A 185 3.98 13.90 9.98
CA GLY A 185 3.22 13.26 8.91
C GLY A 185 1.87 12.69 9.36
N TYR A 186 0.97 12.53 8.39
CA TYR A 186 -0.33 11.88 8.53
C TYR A 186 -0.15 10.38 8.35
N GLN A 187 -0.48 9.58 9.36
CA GLN A 187 -0.62 8.13 9.22
C GLN A 187 -2.06 7.81 8.78
N VAL A 188 -2.22 7.01 7.72
CA VAL A 188 -3.55 6.64 7.24
C VAL A 188 -3.98 5.32 7.87
N SER A 189 -5.12 5.37 8.56
CA SER A 189 -5.89 4.22 9.02
C SER A 189 -7.30 4.34 8.45
N PHE A 190 -8.13 3.30 8.52
CA PHE A 190 -9.52 3.32 8.04
C PHE A 190 -10.46 2.82 9.14
N LYS A 191 -10.77 3.70 10.10
CA LYS A 191 -11.57 3.34 11.29
C LYS A 191 -13.08 3.54 11.11
N ALA A 192 -13.51 4.59 10.42
CA ALA A 192 -14.90 4.97 10.25
C ALA A 192 -15.58 4.21 9.11
N SER A 193 -14.85 3.97 8.03
CA SER A 193 -15.35 3.20 6.89
C SER A 193 -15.33 1.68 7.13
N GLN A 194 -14.54 1.18 8.09
CA GLN A 194 -14.20 -0.24 8.25
C GLN A 194 -13.75 -0.92 6.94
N MET A 195 -13.33 -0.14 5.95
CA MET A 195 -12.88 -0.61 4.65
C MET A 195 -11.39 -0.35 4.53
N TYR A 196 -10.61 -1.36 4.16
CA TYR A 196 -9.19 -1.17 3.89
C TYR A 196 -8.98 -0.82 2.42
N ASP A 197 -8.61 0.42 2.10
CA ASP A 197 -8.06 0.74 0.78
C ASP A 197 -6.54 0.64 0.83
N LEU A 198 -6.04 -0.55 0.52
CA LEU A 198 -4.62 -0.87 0.54
C LEU A 198 -3.82 -0.09 -0.52
N ARG A 199 -4.48 0.61 -1.47
CA ARG A 199 -3.81 1.48 -2.45
C ARG A 199 -3.28 2.78 -1.84
N VAL A 200 -3.54 3.02 -0.56
CA VAL A 200 -3.12 4.23 0.16
C VAL A 200 -1.74 4.04 0.79
N PRO A 201 -0.82 5.03 0.68
CA PRO A 201 0.43 5.03 1.39
C PRO A 201 0.18 5.00 2.90
N ILE A 202 1.07 4.31 3.63
CA ILE A 202 0.99 4.13 5.08
C ILE A 202 1.03 5.47 5.81
N SER A 203 1.82 6.41 5.29
CA SER A 203 1.87 7.79 5.76
C SER A 203 2.24 8.75 4.63
N PHE A 204 1.84 10.00 4.76
CA PHE A 204 2.34 11.11 3.92
C PHE A 204 2.61 12.34 4.78
N THR A 205 3.50 13.20 4.32
CA THR A 205 3.93 14.43 5.01
C THR A 205 3.03 15.62 4.65
N ASP A 206 3.12 16.71 5.41
CA ASP A 206 2.45 17.97 5.05
C ASP A 206 2.89 18.52 3.68
N GLN A 207 4.12 18.23 3.24
CA GLN A 207 4.62 18.64 1.92
C GLN A 207 3.94 17.88 0.77
N GLU A 208 3.45 16.66 1.03
CA GLU A 208 2.77 15.82 0.05
C GLU A 208 1.26 16.08 0.01
N LEU A 209 0.73 16.81 0.99
CA LEU A 209 -0.68 17.16 1.12
C LEU A 209 -0.93 18.59 0.63
N GLU A 210 -1.63 18.72 -0.51
CA GLU A 210 -2.05 20.03 -0.97
C GLU A 210 -3.40 20.44 -0.37
N ARG A 211 -3.45 21.63 0.23
CA ARG A 211 -4.72 22.26 0.62
C ARG A 211 -5.12 23.26 -0.48
N PRO A 212 -6.28 23.08 -1.14
CA PRO A 212 -6.74 24.03 -2.15
C PRO A 212 -6.90 25.41 -1.49
N ARG A 213 -6.34 26.44 -2.13
CA ARG A 213 -6.58 27.83 -1.68
C ARG A 213 -7.90 28.28 -2.28
N ILE A 214 -8.93 28.37 -1.45
CA ILE A 214 -10.27 28.78 -1.84
C ILE A 214 -10.46 30.26 -1.51
N GLY A 215 -10.89 31.04 -2.50
CA GLY A 215 -11.24 32.45 -2.33
C GLY A 215 -12.07 32.96 -3.50
N ASN A 216 -13.10 33.77 -3.22
CA ASN A 216 -13.99 34.37 -4.23
C ASN A 216 -14.59 33.34 -5.21
N GLY A 217 -15.02 32.17 -4.72
CA GLY A 217 -15.61 31.12 -5.55
C GLY A 217 -14.62 30.37 -6.45
N LYS A 218 -13.30 30.64 -6.32
CA LYS A 218 -12.24 29.98 -7.10
C LYS A 218 -11.32 29.17 -6.19
N ALA A 219 -10.90 28.01 -6.66
CA ALA A 219 -9.86 27.19 -6.07
C ALA A 219 -8.57 27.27 -6.88
N ILE A 220 -7.45 27.41 -6.18
CA ILE A 220 -6.11 27.28 -6.76
C ILE A 220 -5.53 25.94 -6.33
N VAL A 221 -5.21 25.10 -7.30
CA VAL A 221 -4.60 23.78 -7.09
C VAL A 221 -3.37 23.59 -7.97
N SER A 222 -2.41 22.78 -7.54
CA SER A 222 -1.20 22.50 -8.32
C SER A 222 -1.37 21.24 -9.15
N CYS A 223 -0.88 21.29 -10.39
CA CYS A 223 -0.89 20.15 -11.28
C CYS A 223 -0.05 19.03 -10.67
N PRO A 224 -0.60 17.80 -10.57
CA PRO A 224 0.13 16.67 -10.04
C PRO A 224 1.41 16.38 -10.85
N SER A 225 1.41 16.59 -12.17
CA SER A 225 2.54 16.22 -13.04
C SER A 225 3.68 17.23 -13.07
N CYS A 226 3.37 18.53 -13.12
CA CYS A 226 4.34 19.57 -13.43
C CYS A 226 4.32 20.74 -12.44
N GLY A 227 3.52 20.68 -11.37
CA GLY A 227 3.44 21.74 -10.35
C GLY A 227 2.72 23.02 -10.78
N GLN A 228 2.31 23.14 -12.06
CA GLN A 228 1.61 24.32 -12.56
C GLN A 228 0.33 24.62 -11.76
N LYS A 229 0.21 25.84 -11.24
CA LYS A 229 -1.01 26.29 -10.55
C LYS A 229 -2.16 26.44 -11.55
N CYS A 230 -3.25 25.73 -11.30
CA CYS A 230 -4.49 25.75 -12.05
C CYS A 230 -5.55 26.47 -11.22
N ARG A 231 -6.16 27.51 -11.80
CA ARG A 231 -7.29 28.23 -11.19
C ARG A 231 -8.57 27.67 -11.78
N ILE A 232 -9.49 27.25 -10.93
CA ILE A 232 -10.76 26.64 -11.32
C ILE A 232 -11.89 27.19 -10.46
N ASP A 233 -13.11 27.11 -10.97
CA ASP A 233 -14.30 27.42 -10.18
C ASP A 233 -14.57 26.26 -9.20
N VAL A 234 -15.06 26.61 -8.02
CA VAL A 234 -15.27 25.64 -6.93
C VAL A 234 -16.54 24.84 -7.20
N TYR A 235 -16.37 23.52 -7.39
CA TYR A 235 -17.45 22.56 -7.48
C TYR A 235 -17.20 21.40 -6.50
N LYS A 236 -18.27 20.69 -6.09
CA LYS A 236 -18.17 19.48 -5.24
C LYS A 236 -17.26 18.40 -5.85
N ARG A 237 -17.18 18.34 -7.18
CA ARG A 237 -16.25 17.51 -7.94
C ARG A 237 -15.73 18.32 -9.12
N MET A 238 -14.42 18.51 -9.18
CA MET A 238 -13.72 19.32 -10.17
C MET A 238 -12.88 18.39 -11.04
N GLU A 239 -13.14 18.39 -12.34
CA GLU A 239 -12.26 17.75 -13.33
C GLU A 239 -11.32 18.82 -13.89
N ILE A 240 -10.03 18.62 -13.69
CA ILE A 240 -9.02 19.65 -13.91
C ILE A 240 -8.08 19.15 -14.98
N LYS A 241 -7.92 19.95 -16.03
CA LYS A 241 -6.95 19.71 -17.09
C LYS A 241 -5.81 20.72 -16.96
N CYS A 242 -4.59 20.22 -16.81
CA CYS A 242 -3.42 21.10 -16.75
C CYS A 242 -3.22 21.80 -18.10
N PRO A 243 -3.09 23.13 -18.15
CA PRO A 243 -2.83 23.83 -19.41
C PRO A 243 -1.45 23.49 -19.99
N THR A 244 -0.47 23.21 -19.13
CA THR A 244 0.92 22.94 -19.54
C THR A 244 1.13 21.50 -20.00
N CYS A 245 0.81 20.52 -19.15
CA CYS A 245 1.11 19.10 -19.45
C CYS A 245 -0.11 18.30 -19.94
N GLN A 246 -1.27 18.94 -20.11
CA GLN A 246 -2.53 18.34 -20.57
C GLN A 246 -3.07 17.19 -19.71
N ARG A 247 -2.42 16.89 -18.58
CA ARG A 247 -2.85 15.83 -17.66
C ARG A 247 -4.16 16.22 -17.01
N VAL A 248 -5.09 15.27 -17.01
CA VAL A 248 -6.41 15.40 -16.39
C VAL A 248 -6.41 14.69 -15.05
N TRP A 249 -7.05 15.30 -14.06
CA TRP A 249 -7.27 14.67 -12.76
C TRP A 249 -8.56 15.19 -12.11
N THR A 250 -9.07 14.44 -11.14
CA THR A 250 -10.28 14.82 -10.41
C THR A 250 -9.95 15.22 -8.99
N GLN A 251 -10.53 16.33 -8.54
CA GLN A 251 -10.41 16.83 -7.18
C GLN A 251 -11.80 17.12 -6.61
N SER A 252 -11.93 17.16 -5.29
CA SER A 252 -13.14 17.62 -4.60
C SER A 252 -12.79 18.87 -3.82
N ALA A 253 -13.75 19.80 -3.73
CA ALA A 253 -13.66 20.93 -2.82
C ALA A 253 -13.76 20.43 -1.37
#